data_AF-A0A2T2R1J8-F1
#
_entry.id   AF-A0A2T2R1J8-F1
#
_cell.length_a   1.000
_cell.length_b   1.000
_cell.length_c   1.000
_cell.angle_alpha   90.00
_cell.angle_beta   90.00
_cell.angle_gamma   90.00
#
_symmetry.space_group_name_H-M   'P 1'
#
loop_
_entity.id
_entity.type
_entity.pdbx_description
1 polymer ?
#
loop_
_entity_poly.entity_id
_entity_poly.type
_entity_poly.pdbx_seq_one_letter_code
_entity_poly.pdbx_strand_id
1 'polypeptide(L)' 'MKTIKQTEDLTDKKVLVRVDFNVAIESGQVAEDRKIKASVPTIEYLVEKGAKVILVTHLNRPGG' A
#
# COMPACT_ATOMS: atom_id res chain seq x y z
N MET A 1 4.90 -17.68 -8.74
CA MET A 1 4.99 -16.38 -8.05
C MET A 1 4.50 -16.59 -6.62
N LYS A 2 5.28 -16.21 -5.60
CA LYS A 2 4.79 -16.25 -4.21
C LYS A 2 3.85 -15.07 -3.96
N THR A 3 2.79 -15.31 -3.20
CA THR A 3 1.85 -14.27 -2.77
C THR A 3 2.00 -14.01 -1.28
N ILE A 4 1.46 -12.88 -0.81
CA ILE A 4 1.52 -12.54 0.62
C ILE A 4 0.84 -13.59 1.51
N LYS A 5 -0.22 -14.24 1.00
CA LYS A 5 -0.96 -15.29 1.73
C LYS A 5 -0.17 -16.56 1.99
N GLN A 6 0.98 -16.74 1.33
CA GLN A 6 1.87 -17.89 1.48
C GLN A 6 3.07 -17.57 2.38
N THR A 7 3.09 -16.40 3.02
CA THR A 7 4.16 -15.98 3.93
C THR A 7 3.76 -16.33 5.36
N GLU A 8 4.61 -17.09 6.04
CA GLU A 8 4.46 -17.44 7.45
C GLU A 8 5.15 -16.41 8.34
N ASP A 9 4.64 -16.25 9.57
CA ASP A 9 5.14 -15.37 10.63
C ASP A 9 5.44 -13.92 10.22
N LEU A 10 4.40 -13.08 10.24
CA LEU A 10 4.49 -11.65 9.98
C LEU A 10 4.56 -10.81 11.28
N THR A 11 4.52 -11.46 12.45
CA THR A 11 4.51 -10.80 13.75
C THR A 11 5.80 -10.01 13.96
N ASP A 12 5.68 -8.74 14.34
CA ASP A 12 6.80 -7.80 14.56
C ASP A 12 7.71 -7.54 13.33
N LYS A 13 7.36 -8.09 12.16
CA LYS A 13 8.11 -7.83 10.91
C LYS A 13 7.78 -6.44 10.38
N LYS A 14 8.80 -5.77 9.83
CA LYS A 14 8.60 -4.55 9.03
C LYS A 14 8.40 -4.94 7.58
N VAL A 15 7.22 -4.64 7.01
CA VAL A 15 6.86 -5.02 5.65
C VAL A 15 6.76 -3.77 4.78
N LEU A 16 7.63 -3.67 3.78
CA LEU A 16 7.59 -2.63 2.77
C LEU A 16 6.61 -3.03 1.66
N VAL A 17 5.54 -2.26 1.49
CA VAL A 17 4.50 -2.50 0.48
C VAL A 17 4.57 -1.40 -0.57
N ARG A 18 4.89 -1.80 -1.80
CA ARG A 18 4.77 -0.91 -2.96
C ARG A 18 3.31 -0.88 -3.40
N VAL A 19 2.70 0.31 -3.36
CA VAL A 19 1.31 0.56 -3.75
C VAL A 19 1.23 1.52 -4.93
N ASP A 20 0.13 1.47 -5.69
CA ASP A 20 -0.19 2.47 -6.70
C ASP A 20 -1.17 3.49 -6.10
N PHE A 21 -0.65 4.60 -5.57
CA PHE A 21 -1.45 5.76 -5.16
C PHE A 21 -1.26 6.92 -6.12
N ASN A 22 -0.97 6.64 -7.40
CA ASN A 22 -0.95 7.68 -8.42
C ASN A 22 -2.40 8.04 -8.79
N VAL A 23 -2.99 8.90 -7.97
CA VAL A 23 -4.37 9.39 -8.05
C VAL A 23 -4.40 10.86 -8.46
N ALA A 24 -5.50 11.29 -9.07
CA ALA A 24 -5.72 12.70 -9.38
C ALA A 24 -5.92 13.51 -8.09
N ILE A 25 -5.23 14.65 -8.01
CA ILE A 25 -5.35 15.61 -6.91
C ILE A 25 -5.82 16.94 -7.49
N GLU A 26 -6.96 17.43 -7.01
CA GLU A 26 -7.56 18.70 -7.40
C GLU A 26 -7.66 19.59 -6.17
N SER A 27 -7.07 20.78 -6.21
CA SER A 27 -7.08 21.73 -5.09
C SER A 27 -6.61 21.14 -3.75
N GLY A 28 -5.64 20.22 -3.80
CA GLY A 28 -5.11 19.53 -2.63
C GLY A 28 -5.97 18.38 -2.11
N GLN A 29 -7.07 18.04 -2.79
CA GLN A 29 -7.94 16.93 -2.43
C GLN A 29 -7.85 15.80 -3.46
N VAL A 30 -8.02 14.56 -3.01
CA VAL A 30 -8.09 13.40 -3.89
C VAL A 30 -9.42 13.42 -4.64
N ALA A 31 -9.39 13.45 -5.97
CA ALA A 31 -10.60 13.49 -6.79
C ALA A 31 -11.29 12.11 -6.87
N GLU A 32 -10.51 11.02 -6.88
CA GLU A 32 -11.01 9.64 -6.75
C GLU A 32 -10.07 8.75 -5.93
N ASP A 33 -10.63 7.87 -5.10
CA ASP A 33 -9.86 7.06 -4.14
C ASP A 33 -9.79 5.57 -4.48
N ARG A 34 -10.25 5.18 -5.68
CA ARG A 34 -10.35 3.77 -6.10
C ARG A 34 -9.06 3.00 -5.90
N LYS A 35 -7.93 3.58 -6.30
CA LYS A 35 -6.60 2.96 -6.17
C LYS A 35 -6.14 2.82 -4.71
N ILE A 36 -6.49 3.80 -3.87
CA ILE A 36 -6.21 3.75 -2.44
C ILE A 36 -7.00 2.60 -1.81
N LYS A 37 -8.32 2.57 -2.05
CA LYS A 37 -9.21 1.52 -1.57
C LYS A 37 -8.80 0.11 -2.02
N ALA A 38 -8.29 -0.02 -3.25
CA ALA A 38 -7.81 -1.31 -3.76
C ALA A 38 -6.65 -1.91 -2.95
N SER A 39 -5.87 -1.08 -2.25
CA SER A 39 -4.74 -1.54 -1.42
C SER A 39 -5.14 -1.92 0.00
N VAL A 40 -6.31 -1.45 0.48
CA VAL A 40 -6.78 -1.65 1.86
C VAL A 40 -6.79 -3.11 2.30
N PRO A 41 -7.32 -4.08 1.51
CA PRO A 41 -7.36 -5.48 1.95
C PRO A 41 -5.98 -6.09 2.21
N THR A 42 -4.95 -5.63 1.51
CA THR A 42 -3.56 -6.10 1.73
C THR A 42 -2.97 -5.49 2.99
N ILE A 43 -3.26 -4.21 3.25
CA ILE A 43 -2.79 -3.49 4.43
C ILE A 43 -3.44 -4.09 5.69
N GLU A 44 -4.76 -4.27 5.68
CA GLU A 44 -5.51 -4.90 6.78
C GLU A 44 -4.98 -6.30 7.08
N TYR A 45 -4.81 -7.15 6.05
CA TYR A 45 -4.24 -8.49 6.22
C TYR A 45 -2.87 -8.47 6.92
N LEU A 46 -1.98 -7.55 6.54
CA LEU A 46 -0.65 -7.44 7.15
C LEU A 46 -0.72 -6.97 8.60
N VAL A 47 -1.55 -5.96 8.89
CA VAL A 47 -1.75 -5.41 10.24
C VAL A 47 -2.37 -6.44 11.16
N GLU A 48 -3.41 -7.15 10.71
CA GLU A 48 -4.06 -8.24 11.46
C GLU A 48 -3.08 -9.38 11.80
N LYS A 49 -2.05 -9.58 10.97
CA LYS A 49 -0.97 -10.56 11.20
C LYS A 49 0.18 -10.02 12.06
N GLY A 50 0.06 -8.83 12.64
CA GLY A 50 1.05 -8.26 13.56
C GLY A 50 2.24 -7.59 12.87
N ALA A 51 2.16 -7.30 11.58
CA ALA A 51 3.23 -6.62 10.85
C ALA A 51 3.20 -5.09 11.07
N LYS A 52 4.39 -4.48 11.02
CA LYS A 52 4.58 -3.04 10.90
C LYS A 52 4.67 -2.67 9.41
N VAL A 53 3.62 -2.09 8.87
CA VAL A 53 3.49 -1.81 7.44
C VAL A 53 4.10 -0.45 7.08
N ILE A 54 4.93 -0.43 6.03
CA ILE A 54 5.53 0.78 5.44
C ILE A 54 5.05 0.86 3.98
N LEU A 55 4.34 1.91 3.61
CA LEU A 55 3.84 2.09 2.26
C LEU A 55 4.78 2.98 1.44
N VAL A 56 5.07 2.56 0.20
CA VAL A 56 5.81 3.38 -0.76
C VAL A 56 5.08 3.44 -2.08
N THR A 57 5.09 4.62 -2.69
CA THR A 57 4.40 4.88 -3.95
C THR A 57 5.12 5.98 -4.74
N HIS A 58 4.58 6.28 -5.91
CA HIS A 58 4.93 7.46 -6.69
C HIS A 58 3.67 8.30 -6.86
N LEU A 59 3.86 9.58 -7.14
CA LEU A 59 2.79 10.47 -7.54
C LEU A 59 3.26 11.25 -8.77
N ASN A 60 2.49 11.17 -9.85
CA ASN A 60 2.81 11.80 -11.13
C ASN A 60 4.21 11.39 -11.66
N ARG A 61 4.89 12.31 -12.36
CA ARG A 61 6.21 12.12 -12.97
C ARG A 61 7.11 13.30 -12.58
N PRO A 62 7.85 13.20 -11.45
CA PRO A 62 8.66 14.30 -10.95
C PRO A 62 9.95 14.56 -11.76
N GLY A 63 10.25 13.76 -12.78
CA GLY A 63 11.39 13.98 -13.67
C GLY A 63 12.67 13.20 -13.31
N GLY A 64 12.65 12.36 -12.27
CA GLY A 64 13.78 11.52 -11.85
C GLY A 64 13.95 11.53 -10.35
#